data_AF-A0A3N1FTR0-F1
#
_entry.id   AF-A0A3N1FTR0-F1
#
_cell.length_a   1.000
_cell.length_b   1.000
_cell.length_c   1.000
_cell.angle_alpha   90.00
_cell.angle_beta   90.00
_cell.angle_gamma   90.00
#
_symmetry.space_group_name_H-M   'P 1'
#
loop_
_entity.id
_entity.type
_entity.pdbx_description
1 polymer ?
#
loop_
_entity_poly.entity_id
_entity_poly.type
_entity_poly.pdbx_seq_one_letter_code
_entity_poly.pdbx_strand_id
1 'polypeptide(L)'
;MPSSVPRDQSRWSGRGQLAGPEDVRRLLDEVNTAGLGRGNTALAARLVQSADEAELAAPDASRVLPVIPELARGLLPWPGGIRRGATVAVSGSTSLLMAMLAGPMRQGAWAAVVGIPAFGALAAQEYGIDLSRLALVPSPGPDWPTVVSALIDGFDLVAVAPPAKVVDSTARALVNRARQNDCALLPTAAAWPGTDLIIGVDGRTWTGLGIGRGRLRRQELTVRATGRGRAARARTATVRLPPESITGGDPDLRIPPVPASSHAGEESALRVESSAVSLAQHPVPPPIDAWEDLLGQVPRPAARTRRH
;
A
#
# COMPACT_ATOMS: atom_id res chain seq x y z
N MET A 1 10.29 3.61 53.33
CA MET A 1 9.56 2.84 52.30
C MET A 1 8.88 3.81 51.36
N PRO A 2 9.37 4.03 50.14
CA PRO A 2 8.65 4.85 49.17
C PRO A 2 7.73 3.95 48.33
N SER A 3 6.45 4.30 48.41
CA SER A 3 5.34 3.70 47.68
C SER A 3 5.57 3.75 46.17
N SER A 4 5.57 2.58 45.54
CA SER A 4 5.58 2.38 44.10
C SER A 4 4.23 2.79 43.49
N VAL A 5 4.22 3.90 42.76
CA VAL A 5 3.10 4.28 41.88
C VAL A 5 2.98 3.21 40.77
N PRO A 6 1.81 2.60 40.53
CA PRO A 6 1.64 1.65 39.44
C PRO A 6 1.81 2.40 38.11
N ARG A 7 2.72 1.94 37.26
CA ARG A 7 2.79 2.42 35.87
C ARG A 7 1.49 2.01 35.18
N ASP A 8 0.71 3.01 34.79
CA ASP A 8 -0.41 2.90 33.87
C ASP A 8 0.09 2.25 32.55
N GLN A 9 -0.22 0.97 32.37
CA GLN A 9 0.09 0.17 31.17
C GLN A 9 -1.06 0.18 30.15
N SER A 10 -2.07 1.05 30.32
CA SER A 10 -3.32 1.02 29.53
C SER A 10 -3.39 2.02 28.37
N ARG A 11 -2.32 2.79 28.11
CA ARG A 11 -2.26 3.72 26.96
C ARG A 11 -1.30 3.21 25.89
N TRP A 12 -1.85 2.65 24.83
CA TRP A 12 -1.10 2.37 23.60
C TRP A 12 -0.53 3.68 23.04
N SER A 13 0.79 3.72 22.85
CA SER A 13 1.57 4.86 22.34
C SER A 13 1.46 5.11 20.81
N GLY A 14 0.47 4.52 20.12
CA GLY A 14 0.23 4.78 18.69
C GLY A 14 1.32 4.29 17.72
N ARG A 15 2.12 3.28 18.09
CA ARG A 15 3.13 2.67 17.20
C ARG A 15 2.91 1.16 17.00
N GLY A 16 2.66 0.76 15.75
CA GLY A 16 3.30 -0.39 15.09
C GLY A 16 2.86 -1.83 15.40
N GLN A 17 2.47 -2.54 14.32
CA GLN A 17 2.50 -4.00 14.10
C GLN A 17 1.60 -4.87 15.00
N LEU A 18 0.61 -5.53 14.36
CA LEU A 18 -0.26 -6.53 14.97
C LEU A 18 0.41 -7.91 14.86
N ALA A 19 0.64 -8.58 15.99
CA ALA A 19 1.35 -9.86 16.05
C ALA A 19 0.40 -11.06 16.02
N GLY A 20 -0.88 -10.88 16.35
CA GLY A 20 -1.86 -11.97 16.29
C GLY A 20 -3.34 -11.54 16.36
N PRO A 21 -4.27 -12.52 16.35
CA PRO A 21 -5.71 -12.28 16.33
C PRO A 21 -6.25 -11.52 17.56
N GLU A 22 -5.64 -11.70 18.72
CA GLU A 22 -6.04 -10.96 19.94
C GLU A 22 -5.69 -9.47 19.87
N ASP A 23 -4.59 -9.11 19.21
CA ASP A 23 -4.26 -7.70 18.97
C ASP A 23 -5.23 -7.06 17.99
N VAL A 24 -5.69 -7.83 16.99
CA VAL A 24 -6.75 -7.41 16.05
C VAL A 24 -8.04 -7.16 16.81
N ARG A 25 -8.47 -8.09 17.69
CA ARG A 25 -9.66 -7.91 18.53
C ARG A 25 -9.54 -6.68 19.42
N ARG A 26 -8.41 -6.49 20.09
CA ARG A 26 -8.16 -5.32 20.95
C ARG A 26 -8.24 -4.01 20.16
N LEU A 27 -7.63 -3.95 18.97
CA LEU A 27 -7.70 -2.78 18.11
C LEU A 27 -9.13 -2.46 17.66
N LEU A 28 -9.89 -3.49 17.29
CA LEU A 28 -11.30 -3.33 16.92
C LEU A 28 -12.13 -2.84 18.10
N ASP A 29 -11.92 -3.41 19.28
CA ASP A 29 -12.58 -2.97 20.50
C ASP A 29 -12.20 -1.53 20.83
N GLU A 30 -10.93 -1.11 20.68
CA GLU A 30 -10.50 0.28 20.88
C GLU A 30 -11.14 1.24 19.86
N VAL A 31 -11.16 0.88 18.56
CA VAL A 31 -11.83 1.68 17.51
C VAL A 31 -13.33 1.81 17.79
N ASN A 32 -13.96 0.73 18.26
CA ASN A 32 -15.37 0.70 18.63
C ASN A 32 -15.64 1.51 19.92
N THR A 33 -14.76 1.41 20.93
CA THR A 33 -14.89 2.05 22.25
C THR A 33 -14.58 3.54 22.19
N ALA A 34 -13.65 3.96 21.31
CA ALA A 34 -13.32 5.36 21.07
C ALA A 34 -14.45 6.15 20.39
N GLY A 35 -15.61 5.54 20.10
CA GLY A 35 -16.77 6.23 19.51
C GLY A 35 -16.51 6.78 18.11
N LEU A 36 -15.39 6.41 17.47
CA LEU A 36 -15.05 6.73 16.08
C LEU A 36 -15.71 5.76 15.09
N GLY A 37 -16.61 4.92 15.59
CA GLY A 37 -17.31 3.92 14.81
C GLY A 37 -18.05 4.53 13.62
N ARG A 38 -18.06 3.77 12.53
CA ARG A 38 -19.01 3.85 11.40
C ARG A 38 -20.49 3.71 11.83
N GLY A 39 -20.81 3.93 13.11
CA GLY A 39 -22.08 3.64 13.77
C GLY A 39 -23.01 4.82 14.04
N ASN A 40 -22.63 6.09 13.82
CA ASN A 40 -23.55 7.22 14.08
C ASN A 40 -24.46 7.59 12.90
N THR A 41 -24.17 7.13 11.67
CA THR A 41 -25.00 7.49 10.51
C THR A 41 -26.18 6.56 10.29
N ALA A 42 -26.16 5.28 10.72
CA ALA A 42 -27.34 4.42 10.59
C ALA A 42 -28.50 4.89 11.51
N LEU A 43 -28.14 5.49 12.66
CA LEU A 43 -29.07 6.16 13.58
C LEU A 43 -29.55 7.52 13.02
N ALA A 44 -28.67 8.26 12.32
CA ALA A 44 -29.06 9.45 11.56
C ALA A 44 -29.88 9.13 10.30
N ALA A 45 -29.64 8.01 9.62
CA ALA A 45 -30.33 7.58 8.40
C ALA A 45 -31.76 7.10 8.68
N ARG A 46 -32.01 6.51 9.86
CA ARG A 46 -33.38 6.27 10.35
C ARG A 46 -34.12 7.57 10.69
N LEU A 47 -33.40 8.66 10.98
CA LEU A 47 -33.99 9.99 11.17
C LEU A 47 -34.13 10.76 9.84
N VAL A 48 -33.27 10.51 8.84
CA VAL A 48 -33.24 11.13 7.50
C VAL A 48 -34.14 10.42 6.48
N GLN A 49 -34.78 9.28 6.84
CA GLN A 49 -35.99 8.78 6.15
C GLN A 49 -37.11 9.85 6.05
N SER A 50 -36.95 11.00 6.71
CA SER A 50 -37.80 12.20 6.62
C SER A 50 -37.40 13.22 5.52
N ALA A 51 -36.33 13.00 4.73
CA ALA A 51 -35.81 13.97 3.74
C ALA A 51 -35.73 13.40 2.31
N ASP A 52 -36.77 12.69 1.89
CA ASP A 52 -36.80 11.79 0.72
C ASP A 52 -37.09 12.44 -0.66
N GLU A 53 -37.04 13.77 -0.86
CA GLU A 53 -37.62 14.36 -2.10
C GLU A 53 -36.75 15.32 -2.93
N ALA A 54 -35.55 15.70 -2.49
CA ALA A 54 -34.72 16.64 -3.25
C ALA A 54 -33.42 15.98 -3.73
N GLU A 55 -33.18 16.07 -5.05
CA GLU A 55 -31.84 16.01 -5.68
C GLU A 55 -31.41 14.67 -6.33
N LEU A 56 -32.21 14.19 -7.29
CA LEU A 56 -31.67 13.45 -8.44
C LEU A 56 -30.67 14.34 -9.22
N ALA A 57 -29.36 14.15 -9.04
CA ALA A 57 -28.30 14.23 -10.08
C ALA A 57 -26.86 14.42 -9.53
N ALA A 58 -26.24 13.40 -8.94
CA ALA A 58 -24.78 13.17 -8.96
C ALA A 58 -24.46 11.79 -8.34
N PRO A 59 -23.42 11.06 -8.75
CA PRO A 59 -22.94 9.92 -7.97
C PRO A 59 -22.49 10.43 -6.59
N ASP A 60 -23.19 9.95 -5.56
CA ASP A 60 -23.03 10.25 -4.14
C ASP A 60 -21.55 10.27 -3.72
N ALA A 61 -20.99 11.47 -3.54
CA ALA A 61 -19.58 11.68 -3.19
C ALA A 61 -19.21 11.01 -1.85
N SER A 62 -20.20 10.70 -0.99
CA SER A 62 -20.01 10.00 0.28
C SER A 62 -19.63 8.51 0.12
N ARG A 63 -19.92 7.92 -1.05
CA ARG A 63 -19.70 6.48 -1.33
C ARG A 63 -18.38 6.17 -2.02
N VAL A 64 -17.50 7.16 -2.21
CA VAL A 64 -16.26 7.00 -2.96
C VAL A 64 -15.06 7.38 -2.10
N LEU A 65 -14.09 6.47 -2.05
CA LEU A 65 -12.78 6.63 -1.43
C LEU A 65 -11.85 7.28 -2.47
N PRO A 66 -11.43 8.54 -2.28
CA PRO A 66 -10.71 9.27 -3.31
C PRO A 66 -9.30 8.74 -3.46
N VAL A 67 -8.87 8.52 -4.70
CA VAL A 67 -7.46 8.20 -4.99
C VAL A 67 -6.72 9.45 -5.42
N ILE A 68 -5.40 9.41 -5.38
CA ILE A 68 -4.56 10.52 -5.82
C ILE A 68 -4.84 10.91 -7.29
N PRO A 69 -4.75 12.21 -7.65
CA PRO A 69 -5.10 12.70 -8.99
C PRO A 69 -4.36 12.03 -10.15
N GLU A 70 -3.12 11.61 -9.93
CA GLU A 70 -2.27 10.92 -10.91
C GLU A 70 -2.86 9.54 -11.29
N LEU A 71 -3.45 8.84 -10.33
CA LEU A 71 -4.15 7.57 -10.58
C LEU A 71 -5.59 7.80 -11.04
N ALA A 72 -6.30 8.76 -10.46
CA ALA A 72 -7.70 9.03 -10.78
C ALA A 72 -7.92 9.39 -12.26
N ARG A 73 -7.10 10.30 -12.81
CA ARG A 73 -7.33 10.88 -14.15
C ARG A 73 -7.01 9.91 -15.30
N GLY A 74 -5.92 9.16 -15.18
CA GLY A 74 -5.42 8.31 -16.26
C GLY A 74 -5.93 6.87 -16.21
N LEU A 75 -6.21 6.35 -15.01
CA LEU A 75 -6.32 4.92 -14.78
C LEU A 75 -7.75 4.49 -14.43
N LEU A 76 -8.44 5.28 -13.61
CA LEU A 76 -9.81 4.94 -13.20
C LEU A 76 -10.82 5.29 -14.31
N PRO A 77 -11.81 4.41 -14.58
CA PRO A 77 -12.81 4.67 -15.62
C PRO A 77 -13.88 5.69 -15.22
N TRP A 78 -13.98 6.04 -13.94
CA TRP A 78 -14.99 6.95 -13.41
C TRP A 78 -14.33 8.03 -12.53
N PRO A 79 -14.95 9.22 -12.45
CA PRO A 79 -14.48 10.27 -11.56
C PRO A 79 -14.71 9.90 -10.09
N GLY A 80 -13.82 10.37 -9.20
CA GLY A 80 -14.05 10.35 -7.75
C GLY A 80 -13.23 9.36 -6.93
N GLY A 81 -12.72 8.24 -7.48
CA GLY A 81 -11.89 7.27 -6.73
C GLY A 81 -12.47 5.86 -6.64
N ILE A 82 -12.12 5.06 -5.63
CA ILE A 82 -12.59 3.68 -5.45
C ILE A 82 -13.96 3.70 -4.78
N ARG A 83 -14.94 2.93 -5.29
CA ARG A 83 -16.23 2.81 -4.61
C ARG A 83 -16.06 2.05 -3.29
N ARG A 84 -16.74 2.48 -2.23
CA ARG A 84 -16.88 1.71 -1.00
C ARG A 84 -17.44 0.31 -1.32
N GLY A 85 -16.94 -0.71 -0.63
CA GLY A 85 -17.27 -2.11 -0.91
C GLY A 85 -16.65 -2.70 -2.18
N ALA A 86 -15.94 -1.92 -3.01
CA ALA A 86 -15.35 -2.45 -4.24
C ALA A 86 -14.14 -3.34 -3.96
N THR A 87 -13.89 -4.30 -4.84
CA THR A 87 -12.68 -5.10 -4.84
C THR A 87 -11.77 -4.67 -5.99
N VAL A 88 -10.62 -4.07 -5.64
CA VAL A 88 -9.63 -3.56 -6.61
C VAL A 88 -8.32 -4.29 -6.42
N ALA A 89 -8.01 -5.23 -7.30
CA ALA A 89 -6.73 -5.95 -7.23
C ALA A 89 -5.58 -5.00 -7.62
N VAL A 90 -4.54 -4.91 -6.78
CA VAL A 90 -3.38 -4.04 -6.98
C VAL A 90 -2.10 -4.87 -6.97
N SER A 91 -1.54 -5.14 -8.14
CA SER A 91 -0.44 -6.10 -8.31
C SER A 91 0.84 -5.47 -8.86
N GLY A 92 1.98 -6.12 -8.60
CA GLY A 92 3.27 -5.77 -9.20
C GLY A 92 4.03 -4.61 -8.54
N SER A 93 3.50 -3.97 -7.50
CA SER A 93 4.23 -2.91 -6.77
C SER A 93 3.61 -2.51 -5.42
N THR A 94 4.39 -2.60 -4.34
CA THR A 94 4.01 -2.06 -3.02
C THR A 94 3.87 -0.53 -3.06
N SER A 95 4.69 0.16 -3.84
CA SER A 95 4.60 1.62 -4.06
C SER A 95 3.28 2.04 -4.71
N LEU A 96 2.74 1.21 -5.60
CA LEU A 96 1.43 1.44 -6.20
C LEU A 96 0.32 1.22 -5.17
N LEU A 97 0.44 0.18 -4.33
CA LEU A 97 -0.49 -0.04 -3.22
C LEU A 97 -0.51 1.14 -2.25
N MET A 98 0.65 1.65 -1.84
CA MET A 98 0.75 2.84 -1.00
C MET A 98 0.10 4.06 -1.66
N ALA A 99 0.31 4.27 -2.96
CA ALA A 99 -0.35 5.34 -3.71
C ALA A 99 -1.89 5.21 -3.73
N MET A 100 -2.40 3.98 -3.80
CA MET A 100 -3.84 3.70 -3.72
C MET A 100 -4.42 3.97 -2.33
N LEU A 101 -3.65 3.69 -1.26
CA LEU A 101 -4.05 3.96 0.12
C LEU A 101 -3.91 5.43 0.52
N ALA A 102 -2.96 6.15 -0.08
CA ALA A 102 -2.65 7.53 0.29
C ALA A 102 -3.84 8.49 0.16
N GLY A 103 -4.56 8.42 -0.96
CA GLY A 103 -5.70 9.31 -1.23
C GLY A 103 -6.78 9.23 -0.14
N PRO A 104 -7.32 8.03 0.14
CA PRO A 104 -8.38 7.89 1.15
C PRO A 104 -7.90 8.22 2.57
N MET A 105 -6.68 7.78 2.92
CA MET A 105 -6.16 7.99 4.27
C MET A 105 -5.85 9.45 4.59
N ARG A 106 -5.47 10.25 3.58
CA ARG A 106 -5.35 11.72 3.73
C ARG A 106 -6.68 12.40 4.01
N GLN A 107 -7.81 11.75 3.74
CA GLN A 107 -9.15 12.20 4.11
C GLN A 107 -9.66 11.56 5.41
N GLY A 108 -8.77 10.92 6.17
CA GLY A 108 -9.08 10.36 7.49
C GLY A 108 -9.59 8.92 7.47
N ALA A 109 -9.57 8.24 6.32
CA ALA A 109 -9.94 6.82 6.24
C ALA A 109 -8.96 5.94 7.02
N TRP A 110 -9.48 4.85 7.59
CA TRP A 110 -8.70 3.80 8.23
C TRP A 110 -8.33 2.72 7.23
N ALA A 111 -7.07 2.30 7.23
CA ALA A 111 -6.60 1.20 6.39
C ALA A 111 -5.91 0.09 7.18
N ALA A 112 -6.06 -1.14 6.71
CA ALA A 112 -5.28 -2.27 7.18
C ALA A 112 -4.49 -2.91 6.03
N VAL A 113 -3.27 -3.38 6.32
CA VAL A 113 -2.43 -4.12 5.38
C VAL A 113 -2.07 -5.46 5.98
N VAL A 114 -2.42 -6.54 5.27
CA VAL A 114 -2.36 -7.91 5.79
C VAL A 114 -1.52 -8.80 4.88
N GLY A 115 -0.55 -9.53 5.46
CA GLY A 115 0.28 -10.51 4.75
C GLY A 115 1.34 -9.89 3.83
N ILE A 116 1.62 -8.58 3.94
CA ILE A 116 2.62 -7.89 3.11
C ILE A 116 3.82 -7.49 3.99
N PRO A 117 4.76 -8.40 4.29
CA PRO A 117 5.90 -8.10 5.15
C PRO A 117 6.85 -7.04 4.58
N ALA A 118 6.85 -6.88 3.25
CA ALA A 118 7.64 -5.84 2.57
C ALA A 118 6.98 -4.45 2.62
N PHE A 119 5.84 -4.27 3.29
CA PHE A 119 5.19 -2.97 3.44
C PHE A 119 5.94 -2.12 4.47
N GLY A 120 6.73 -1.16 4.00
CA GLY A 120 7.51 -0.28 4.87
C GLY A 120 6.67 0.86 5.47
N ALA A 121 6.59 0.94 6.81
CA ALA A 121 5.86 2.00 7.49
C ALA A 121 6.45 3.40 7.24
N LEU A 122 7.78 3.52 7.22
CA LEU A 122 8.44 4.79 6.88
C LEU A 122 8.14 5.22 5.44
N ALA A 123 8.22 4.28 4.50
CA ALA A 123 7.83 4.54 3.12
C ALA A 123 6.35 4.95 3.03
N ALA A 124 5.45 4.30 3.78
CA ALA A 124 4.04 4.71 3.81
C ALA A 124 3.87 6.16 4.27
N GLN A 125 4.62 6.61 5.28
CA GLN A 125 4.59 8.00 5.74
C GLN A 125 5.03 8.99 4.65
N GLU A 126 6.02 8.62 3.83
CA GLU A 126 6.44 9.42 2.66
C GLU A 126 5.34 9.49 1.58
N TYR A 127 4.44 8.50 1.56
CA TYR A 127 3.19 8.51 0.78
C TYR A 127 2.07 9.32 1.47
N GLY A 128 2.36 10.05 2.55
CA GLY A 128 1.34 10.79 3.30
C GLY A 128 0.30 9.89 3.96
N ILE A 129 0.63 8.62 4.19
CA ILE A 129 -0.22 7.70 4.95
C ILE A 129 -0.03 8.02 6.43
N ASP A 130 -1.14 8.35 7.09
CA ASP A 130 -1.18 8.53 8.54
C ASP A 130 -1.04 7.17 9.24
N LEU A 131 0.13 6.94 9.83
CA LEU A 131 0.43 5.69 10.53
C LEU A 131 -0.44 5.49 11.78
N SER A 132 -1.05 6.53 12.34
CA SER A 132 -1.99 6.39 13.46
C SER A 132 -3.33 5.76 13.05
N ARG A 133 -3.62 5.73 11.74
CA ARG A 133 -4.83 5.14 11.13
C ARG A 133 -4.54 3.90 10.30
N LEU A 134 -3.31 3.39 10.37
CA LEU A 134 -2.83 2.24 9.61
C LEU A 134 -2.58 1.04 10.53
N ALA A 135 -3.33 -0.04 10.31
CA ALA A 135 -3.02 -1.34 10.90
C ALA A 135 -2.10 -2.16 9.98
N LEU A 136 -1.02 -2.71 10.53
CA LEU A 136 -0.11 -3.59 9.79
C LEU A 136 -0.15 -4.98 10.43
N VAL A 137 -0.50 -6.00 9.64
CA VAL A 137 -0.42 -7.42 10.00
C VAL A 137 0.51 -8.14 9.03
N PRO A 138 1.84 -8.12 9.23
CA PRO A 138 2.79 -8.72 8.28
C PRO A 138 2.64 -10.24 8.13
N SER A 139 2.23 -10.92 9.21
CA SER A 139 2.14 -12.38 9.28
C SER A 139 0.85 -12.78 10.00
N PRO A 140 -0.30 -12.83 9.29
CA PRO A 140 -1.61 -13.12 9.89
C PRO A 140 -1.79 -14.58 10.35
N GLY A 141 -0.80 -15.44 10.13
CA GLY A 141 -0.82 -16.83 10.58
C GLY A 141 -1.82 -17.70 9.80
N PRO A 142 -2.19 -18.87 10.36
CA PRO A 142 -3.05 -19.85 9.70
C PRO A 142 -4.51 -19.37 9.58
N ASP A 143 -4.99 -18.55 10.51
CA ASP A 143 -6.36 -18.02 10.53
C ASP A 143 -6.50 -16.70 9.74
N TRP A 144 -5.78 -16.60 8.62
CA TRP A 144 -5.83 -15.45 7.73
C TRP A 144 -7.26 -14.99 7.37
N PRO A 145 -8.23 -15.89 7.05
CA PRO A 145 -9.58 -15.44 6.70
C PRO A 145 -10.29 -14.73 7.86
N THR A 146 -10.08 -15.19 9.10
CA THR A 146 -10.67 -14.61 10.29
C THR A 146 -10.08 -13.23 10.57
N VAL A 147 -8.75 -13.10 10.48
CA VAL A 147 -8.04 -11.82 10.64
C VAL A 147 -8.52 -10.79 9.62
N VAL A 148 -8.61 -11.17 8.34
CA VAL A 148 -9.07 -10.27 7.28
C VAL A 148 -10.53 -9.90 7.46
N SER A 149 -11.39 -10.85 7.85
CA SER A 149 -12.81 -10.59 8.11
C SER A 149 -13.02 -9.58 9.24
N ALA A 150 -12.28 -9.73 10.33
CA ALA A 150 -12.33 -8.83 11.47
C ALA A 150 -11.89 -7.40 11.08
N LEU A 151 -10.83 -7.29 10.27
CA LEU A 151 -10.38 -5.99 9.75
C LEU A 151 -11.39 -5.37 8.78
N ILE A 152 -12.07 -6.14 7.95
CA ILE A 152 -13.12 -5.63 7.07
C ILE A 152 -14.25 -4.94 7.87
N ASP A 153 -14.58 -5.48 9.04
CA ASP A 153 -15.63 -4.92 9.90
C ASP A 153 -15.21 -3.59 10.55
N GLY A 154 -13.90 -3.34 10.71
CA GLY A 154 -13.34 -2.16 11.39
C GLY A 154 -12.74 -1.08 10.49
N PHE A 155 -12.25 -1.42 9.29
CA PHE A 155 -11.53 -0.51 8.39
C PHE A 155 -12.29 -0.09 7.11
N ASP A 156 -11.96 1.09 6.57
CA ASP A 156 -12.49 1.57 5.28
C ASP A 156 -11.84 0.86 4.09
N LEU A 157 -10.55 0.52 4.21
CA LEU A 157 -9.77 -0.22 3.22
C LEU A 157 -8.98 -1.34 3.85
N VAL A 158 -8.98 -2.51 3.21
CA VAL A 158 -8.13 -3.64 3.61
C VAL A 158 -7.33 -4.11 2.41
N ALA A 159 -6.01 -3.88 2.45
CA ALA A 159 -5.07 -4.43 1.51
C ALA A 159 -4.59 -5.80 1.98
N VAL A 160 -4.59 -6.79 1.10
CA VAL A 160 -4.31 -8.17 1.50
C VAL A 160 -3.44 -8.90 0.48
N ALA A 161 -2.36 -9.51 0.95
CA ALA A 161 -1.71 -10.57 0.20
C ALA A 161 -2.40 -11.91 0.54
N PRO A 162 -2.97 -12.61 -0.46
CA PRO A 162 -3.47 -13.95 -0.24
C PRO A 162 -2.31 -14.90 0.14
N PRO A 163 -2.53 -15.88 1.03
CA PRO A 163 -1.61 -17.00 1.19
C PRO A 163 -1.52 -17.80 -0.12
N ALA A 164 -0.50 -18.66 -0.23
CA ALA A 164 -0.21 -19.43 -1.45
C ALA A 164 -1.40 -20.28 -1.95
N LYS A 165 -2.30 -20.68 -1.05
CA LYS A 165 -3.55 -21.37 -1.36
C LYS A 165 -4.70 -20.66 -0.67
N VAL A 166 -5.58 -20.06 -1.45
CA VAL A 166 -6.87 -19.54 -1.00
C VAL A 166 -7.95 -20.23 -1.81
N VAL A 167 -8.96 -20.79 -1.12
CA VAL A 167 -10.12 -21.38 -1.77
C VAL A 167 -11.03 -20.27 -2.29
N ASP A 168 -11.55 -20.43 -3.50
CA ASP A 168 -12.45 -19.47 -4.16
C ASP A 168 -13.64 -19.06 -3.29
N SER A 169 -14.22 -20.00 -2.54
CA SER A 169 -15.34 -19.73 -1.62
C SER A 169 -14.94 -18.77 -0.51
N THR A 170 -13.74 -18.92 0.07
CA THR A 170 -13.18 -18.03 1.08
C THR A 170 -12.94 -16.63 0.51
N ALA A 171 -12.33 -16.52 -0.68
CA ALA A 171 -12.10 -15.23 -1.32
C ALA A 171 -13.42 -14.50 -1.61
N ARG A 172 -14.43 -15.22 -2.13
CA ARG A 172 -15.77 -14.66 -2.38
C ARG A 172 -16.49 -14.25 -1.10
N ALA A 173 -16.35 -15.02 -0.03
CA ALA A 173 -16.90 -14.66 1.28
C ALA A 173 -16.31 -13.34 1.79
N LEU A 174 -15.00 -13.14 1.66
CA LEU A 174 -14.33 -11.88 2.02
C LEU A 174 -14.81 -10.71 1.15
N VAL A 175 -14.96 -10.91 -0.17
CA VAL A 175 -15.50 -9.88 -1.09
C VAL A 175 -16.93 -9.48 -0.69
N ASN A 176 -17.79 -10.47 -0.40
CA ASN A 176 -19.16 -10.21 0.01
C ASN A 176 -19.20 -9.47 1.36
N ARG A 177 -18.35 -9.86 2.31
CA ARG A 177 -18.24 -9.18 3.60
C ARG A 177 -17.73 -7.74 3.45
N ALA A 178 -16.75 -7.51 2.57
CA ALA A 178 -16.24 -6.19 2.26
C ALA A 178 -17.34 -5.28 1.68
N ARG A 179 -18.16 -5.83 0.75
CA ARG A 179 -19.33 -5.14 0.20
C ARG A 179 -20.39 -4.82 1.25
N GLN A 180 -20.70 -5.76 2.14
CA GLN A 180 -21.70 -5.57 3.20
C GLN A 180 -21.28 -4.49 4.22
N ASN A 181 -19.97 -4.35 4.45
CA ASN A 181 -19.42 -3.38 5.39
C ASN A 181 -18.92 -2.09 4.71
N ASP A 182 -19.19 -1.86 3.42
CA ASP A 182 -18.67 -0.71 2.67
C ASP A 182 -17.13 -0.55 2.72
N CYS A 183 -16.41 -1.65 2.99
CA CYS A 183 -14.95 -1.72 3.02
C CYS A 183 -14.41 -2.01 1.61
N ALA A 184 -13.47 -1.20 1.13
CA ALA A 184 -12.77 -1.51 -0.12
C ALA A 184 -11.70 -2.57 0.10
N LEU A 185 -11.75 -3.66 -0.67
CA LEU A 185 -10.79 -4.76 -0.58
C LEU A 185 -9.73 -4.62 -1.67
N LEU A 186 -8.44 -4.59 -1.29
CA LEU A 186 -7.31 -4.40 -2.20
C LEU A 186 -6.40 -5.65 -2.19
N PRO A 187 -6.78 -6.74 -2.86
CA PRO A 187 -5.91 -7.92 -2.96
C PRO A 187 -4.68 -7.65 -3.82
N THR A 188 -3.51 -8.15 -3.42
CA THR A 188 -2.28 -7.94 -4.21
C THR A 188 -2.09 -8.93 -5.36
N ALA A 189 -2.91 -9.98 -5.41
CA ALA A 189 -2.96 -10.93 -6.51
C ALA A 189 -3.91 -10.46 -7.61
N ALA A 190 -3.43 -10.44 -8.86
CA ALA A 190 -4.25 -10.05 -10.02
C ALA A 190 -5.44 -10.99 -10.25
N ALA A 191 -5.28 -12.29 -9.99
CA ALA A 191 -6.30 -13.31 -10.18
C ALA A 191 -7.18 -13.51 -8.93
N TRP A 192 -7.76 -12.42 -8.40
CA TRP A 192 -8.66 -12.51 -7.25
C TRP A 192 -10.14 -12.65 -7.68
N PRO A 193 -10.90 -13.63 -7.15
CA PRO A 193 -12.31 -13.82 -7.49
C PRO A 193 -13.17 -12.59 -7.17
N GLY A 194 -14.04 -12.19 -8.10
CA GLY A 194 -14.98 -11.08 -7.87
C GLY A 194 -14.36 -9.68 -7.92
N THR A 195 -13.14 -9.56 -8.48
CA THR A 195 -12.49 -8.27 -8.71
C THR A 195 -13.28 -7.39 -9.68
N ASP A 196 -13.55 -6.15 -9.28
CA ASP A 196 -14.21 -5.14 -10.10
C ASP A 196 -13.22 -4.45 -11.06
N LEU A 197 -11.98 -4.25 -10.57
CA LEU A 197 -10.88 -3.62 -11.30
C LEU A 197 -9.53 -4.26 -10.91
N ILE A 198 -8.75 -4.67 -11.89
CA ILE A 198 -7.36 -5.10 -11.72
C ILE A 198 -6.47 -3.95 -12.16
N ILE A 199 -5.56 -3.55 -11.28
CA ILE A 199 -4.52 -2.57 -11.55
C ILE A 199 -3.18 -3.27 -11.39
N GLY A 200 -2.43 -3.36 -12.49
CA GLY A 200 -1.12 -4.01 -12.55
C GLY A 200 -0.04 -3.07 -13.08
N VAL A 201 1.21 -3.40 -12.79
CA VAL A 201 2.37 -2.71 -13.34
C VAL A 201 2.89 -3.49 -14.54
N ASP A 202 2.87 -2.87 -15.72
CA ASP A 202 3.37 -3.44 -16.98
C ASP A 202 4.84 -3.05 -17.24
N GLY A 203 5.31 -1.94 -16.63
CA GLY A 203 6.65 -1.43 -16.85
C GLY A 203 7.15 -0.57 -15.68
N ARG A 204 8.47 -0.53 -15.50
CA ARG A 204 9.13 0.23 -14.43
C ARG A 204 10.45 0.82 -14.92
N THR A 205 10.64 2.11 -14.67
CA THR A 205 11.93 2.78 -14.84
C THR A 205 12.27 3.53 -13.55
N TRP A 206 13.57 3.72 -13.31
CA TRP A 206 14.06 4.40 -12.13
C TRP A 206 15.01 5.53 -12.51
N THR A 207 15.01 6.59 -11.70
CA THR A 207 15.96 7.70 -11.81
C THR A 207 16.58 8.03 -10.45
N GLY A 208 17.73 8.72 -10.45
CA GLY A 208 18.45 9.11 -9.23
C GLY A 208 19.83 8.46 -9.06
N LEU A 209 20.15 7.49 -9.91
CA LEU A 209 21.53 7.05 -10.12
C LEU A 209 22.16 8.04 -11.11
N GLY A 210 23.23 8.71 -10.70
CA GLY A 210 24.10 9.46 -11.61
C GLY A 210 24.95 8.49 -12.45
N ILE A 211 26.21 8.84 -12.70
CA ILE A 211 27.14 7.97 -13.44
C ILE A 211 27.65 6.86 -12.49
N GLY A 212 26.84 5.83 -12.26
CA GLY A 212 27.18 4.67 -11.42
C GLY A 212 27.22 4.94 -9.90
N ARG A 213 26.91 6.16 -9.47
CA ARG A 213 26.78 6.55 -8.05
C ARG A 213 25.52 7.37 -7.84
N GLY A 214 24.86 7.18 -6.71
CA GLY A 214 23.62 7.87 -6.37
C GLY A 214 22.67 6.94 -5.62
N ARG A 215 21.43 7.40 -5.42
CA ARG A 215 20.36 6.59 -4.83
C ARG A 215 19.12 6.72 -5.68
N LEU A 216 18.37 5.63 -5.82
CA LEU A 216 17.08 5.64 -6.52
C LEU A 216 16.17 6.67 -5.83
N ARG A 217 15.70 7.65 -6.59
CA ARG A 217 14.88 8.76 -6.10
C ARG A 217 13.46 8.66 -6.58
N ARG A 218 13.27 8.32 -7.85
CA ARG A 218 11.95 8.29 -8.44
C ARG A 218 11.80 7.02 -9.23
N GLN A 219 10.61 6.49 -9.15
CA GLN A 219 10.19 5.39 -9.99
C GLN A 219 9.08 5.89 -10.90
N GLU A 220 9.18 5.60 -12.17
CA GLU A 220 8.07 5.75 -13.09
C GLU A 220 7.51 4.36 -13.39
N LEU A 221 6.19 4.22 -13.21
CA LEU A 221 5.45 3.00 -13.44
C LEU A 221 4.53 3.17 -14.64
N THR A 222 4.61 2.25 -15.58
CA THR A 222 3.54 2.04 -16.55
C THR A 222 2.51 1.12 -15.90
N VAL A 223 1.36 1.69 -15.55
CA VAL A 223 0.28 1.00 -14.83
C VAL A 223 -0.87 0.76 -15.79
N ARG A 224 -1.41 -0.45 -15.77
CA ARG A 224 -2.56 -0.86 -16.58
C ARG A 224 -3.73 -1.23 -15.69
N ALA A 225 -4.89 -0.70 -16.02
CA ALA A 225 -6.16 -1.02 -15.39
C ALA A 225 -7.07 -1.77 -16.36
N THR A 226 -7.59 -2.91 -15.92
CA THR A 226 -8.53 -3.76 -16.65
C THR A 226 -9.62 -4.23 -15.71
N GLY A 227 -10.87 -4.28 -16.17
CA GLY A 227 -11.96 -4.76 -15.31
C GLY A 227 -13.21 -5.10 -16.11
N ARG A 228 -14.36 -5.04 -15.44
CA ARG A 228 -15.67 -5.31 -16.04
C ARG A 228 -16.50 -4.03 -16.15
N GLY A 229 -17.59 -4.07 -16.93
CA GLY A 229 -18.50 -2.93 -17.09
C GLY A 229 -17.78 -1.69 -17.63
N ARG A 230 -17.83 -0.56 -16.91
CA ARG A 230 -17.13 0.68 -17.30
C ARG A 230 -15.61 0.53 -17.38
N ALA A 231 -15.02 -0.50 -16.77
CA ALA A 231 -13.60 -0.85 -16.83
C ALA A 231 -13.26 -1.88 -17.93
N ALA A 232 -14.22 -2.29 -18.77
CA ALA A 232 -13.99 -3.28 -19.83
C ALA A 232 -12.93 -2.80 -20.86
N ARG A 233 -12.90 -1.50 -21.15
CA ARG A 233 -11.81 -0.90 -21.94
C ARG A 233 -10.59 -0.72 -21.04
N ALA A 234 -9.52 -1.45 -21.34
CA ALA A 234 -8.25 -1.30 -20.66
C ALA A 234 -7.73 0.15 -20.76
N ARG A 235 -7.18 0.65 -19.65
CA ARG A 235 -6.53 1.97 -19.58
C ARG A 235 -5.10 1.79 -19.11
N THR A 236 -4.18 2.55 -19.71
CA THR A 236 -2.78 2.56 -19.31
C THR A 236 -2.37 3.99 -18.99
N ALA A 237 -1.66 4.16 -17.88
CA ALA A 237 -1.15 5.45 -17.44
C ALA A 237 0.27 5.30 -16.93
N THR A 238 1.09 6.32 -17.18
CA THR A 238 2.43 6.41 -16.60
C THR A 238 2.36 7.26 -15.34
N VAL A 239 2.83 6.72 -14.22
CA VAL A 239 2.71 7.33 -12.89
C VAL A 239 4.09 7.41 -12.26
N ARG A 240 4.50 8.63 -11.90
CA ARG A 240 5.73 8.87 -11.14
C ARG A 240 5.45 8.71 -9.65
N LEU A 241 6.29 7.95 -8.96
CA LEU A 241 6.19 7.62 -7.55
C LEU A 241 7.49 7.98 -6.80
N PRO A 242 7.39 8.52 -5.57
CA PRO A 242 6.16 9.02 -4.95
C PRO A 242 5.54 10.17 -5.77
N PRO A 243 4.20 10.30 -5.79
CA PRO A 243 3.50 11.25 -6.65
C PRO A 243 3.66 12.69 -6.13
N GLU A 244 3.67 13.64 -7.05
CA GLU A 244 3.89 15.07 -6.75
C GLU A 244 2.77 15.63 -5.85
N SER A 245 1.55 15.14 -6.01
CA SER A 245 0.42 15.47 -5.11
C SER A 245 0.65 15.10 -3.64
N ILE A 246 1.59 14.20 -3.37
CA ILE A 246 1.98 13.80 -2.01
C ILE A 246 3.23 14.53 -1.56
N THR A 247 4.27 14.61 -2.39
CA THR A 247 5.56 15.24 -2.01
C THR A 247 5.54 16.77 -2.07
N GLY A 248 4.45 17.39 -2.54
CA GLY A 248 4.36 18.84 -2.72
C GLY A 248 5.32 19.36 -3.80
N GLY A 249 5.74 18.49 -4.71
CA GLY A 249 6.76 18.79 -5.73
C GLY A 249 8.21 18.75 -5.22
N ASP A 250 8.45 18.50 -3.92
CA ASP A 250 9.79 18.30 -3.39
C ASP A 250 10.39 17.01 -4.02
N PRO A 251 11.50 17.10 -4.76
CA PRO A 251 12.11 15.95 -5.43
C PRO A 251 12.75 14.97 -4.46
N ASP A 252 13.02 15.38 -3.22
CA ASP A 252 13.84 14.61 -2.31
C ASP A 252 13.00 13.80 -1.31
N LEU A 253 12.96 12.48 -1.55
CA LEU A 253 12.67 11.50 -0.51
C LEU A 253 13.58 11.76 0.70
N ARG A 254 12.96 12.24 1.79
CA ARG A 254 13.61 12.51 3.07
C ARG A 254 13.85 11.19 3.79
N ILE A 255 15.02 10.61 3.57
CA ILE A 255 15.46 9.45 4.37
C ILE A 255 15.78 9.97 5.78
N PRO A 256 15.18 9.42 6.85
CA PRO A 256 15.67 9.65 8.19
C PRO A 256 17.14 9.18 8.26
N PRO A 257 18.03 9.89 8.98
CA PRO A 257 19.40 9.43 9.16
C PRO A 257 19.38 7.99 9.68
N VAL A 258 20.29 7.15 9.16
CA VAL A 258 20.47 5.78 9.68
C VAL A 258 20.60 5.92 11.19
N PRO A 259 19.73 5.27 11.99
CA PRO A 259 19.86 5.35 13.43
C PRO A 259 21.27 4.87 13.76
N ALA A 260 22.05 5.73 14.44
CA ALA A 260 23.35 5.33 14.95
C ALA A 260 23.10 4.04 15.72
N SER A 261 23.71 2.93 15.27
CA SER A 261 23.53 1.65 15.90
C SER A 261 23.81 1.84 17.39
N SER A 262 22.81 1.54 18.21
CA SER A 262 22.95 1.44 19.66
C SER A 262 23.78 0.18 19.95
N HIS A 263 25.04 0.20 19.56
CA HIS A 263 26.11 -0.63 20.12
C HIS A 263 26.77 0.17 21.24
N ALA A 264 25.98 0.51 22.26
CA ALA A 264 26.49 1.08 23.49
C ALA A 264 25.59 0.62 24.64
N GLY A 265 25.99 -0.49 25.25
CA GLY A 265 25.48 -0.93 26.56
C GLY A 265 24.43 -2.04 26.51
N GLU A 266 24.87 -3.29 26.37
CA GLU A 266 24.51 -4.42 27.25
C GLU A 266 25.17 -5.70 26.70
N GLU A 267 26.47 -5.82 26.97
CA GLU A 267 27.16 -7.11 26.95
C GLU A 267 26.66 -7.94 28.14
N SER A 268 25.74 -8.87 27.88
CA SER A 268 25.63 -10.11 28.67
C SER A 268 25.02 -11.25 27.87
N ALA A 269 25.94 -12.07 27.35
CA ALA A 269 25.85 -13.51 27.14
C ALA A 269 24.69 -14.08 26.31
N LEU A 270 24.84 -14.03 24.98
CA LEU A 270 24.64 -15.23 24.16
C LEU A 270 25.94 -15.56 23.45
N ARG A 271 26.67 -16.52 24.02
CA ARG A 271 27.87 -17.12 23.44
C ARG A 271 27.40 -18.05 22.31
N VAL A 272 27.15 -17.48 21.14
CA VAL A 272 27.13 -18.24 19.88
C VAL A 272 28.59 -18.39 19.48
N GLU A 273 29.07 -19.63 19.39
CA GLU A 273 30.43 -19.94 18.95
C GLU A 273 30.70 -19.28 17.60
N SER A 274 31.54 -18.24 17.66
CA SER A 274 32.04 -17.51 16.51
C SER A 274 33.00 -18.41 15.73
N SER A 275 32.48 -19.06 14.69
CA SER A 275 33.29 -19.41 13.55
C SER A 275 33.43 -18.15 12.71
N ALA A 276 34.59 -17.48 12.82
CA ALA A 276 34.89 -16.26 12.11
C ALA A 276 34.82 -16.46 10.59
N VAL A 277 33.67 -16.13 9.98
CA VAL A 277 33.62 -15.82 8.56
C VAL A 277 34.14 -14.40 8.42
N SER A 278 35.44 -14.29 8.20
CA SER A 278 36.09 -13.06 7.78
C SER A 278 35.45 -12.62 6.47
N LEU A 279 34.54 -11.64 6.52
CA LEU A 279 34.05 -10.91 5.35
C LEU A 279 35.22 -10.08 4.82
N ALA A 280 36.13 -10.73 4.10
CA ALA A 280 37.03 -10.04 3.20
C ALA A 280 36.16 -9.17 2.30
N GLN A 281 36.43 -7.86 2.30
CA GLN A 281 35.86 -6.93 1.34
C GLN A 281 36.35 -7.40 -0.05
N HIS A 282 35.57 -8.23 -0.72
CA HIS A 282 35.84 -8.59 -2.09
C HIS A 282 35.70 -7.33 -2.94
N PRO A 283 36.71 -6.96 -3.74
CA PRO A 283 36.57 -5.86 -4.67
C PRO A 283 35.40 -6.18 -5.60
N VAL A 284 34.40 -5.29 -5.62
CA VAL A 284 33.28 -5.37 -6.56
C VAL A 284 33.88 -5.25 -7.97
N PRO A 285 33.74 -6.27 -8.84
CA PRO A 285 34.25 -6.17 -10.20
C PRO A 285 33.56 -5.00 -10.92
N PRO A 286 34.25 -4.30 -11.84
CA PRO A 286 33.63 -3.24 -12.62
C PRO A 286 32.38 -3.79 -13.35
N PRO A 287 31.32 -2.98 -13.50
CA PRO A 287 30.08 -3.44 -14.13
C PRO A 287 30.39 -3.97 -15.54
N ILE A 288 30.00 -5.21 -15.80
CA ILE A 288 30.04 -5.80 -17.13
C ILE A 288 29.00 -5.06 -17.97
N ASP A 289 29.45 -4.32 -18.98
CA ASP A 289 28.56 -3.60 -19.89
C ASP A 289 28.02 -4.59 -20.93
N ALA A 290 26.98 -5.35 -20.55
CA ALA A 290 26.40 -6.43 -21.34
C ALA A 290 25.79 -5.99 -22.70
N TRP A 291 25.86 -4.70 -23.03
CA TRP A 291 25.31 -4.10 -24.24
C TRP A 291 26.37 -3.71 -25.28
N GLU A 292 27.66 -3.78 -24.94
CA GLU A 292 28.75 -3.38 -25.85
C GLU A 292 28.85 -4.32 -27.07
N ASP A 293 28.71 -5.63 -26.84
CA ASP A 293 28.67 -6.65 -27.90
C ASP A 293 27.44 -6.55 -28.80
N LEU A 294 26.34 -6.01 -28.28
CA LEU A 294 25.05 -5.91 -28.98
C LEU A 294 24.99 -4.65 -29.86
N LEU A 295 25.67 -3.58 -29.47
CA LEU A 295 25.79 -2.34 -30.25
C LEU A 295 26.85 -2.43 -31.37
N GLY A 296 27.81 -3.35 -31.24
CA GLY A 296 28.78 -3.66 -32.31
C GLY A 296 28.18 -4.42 -33.51
N GLN A 297 27.01 -5.04 -33.34
CA GLN A 297 26.35 -5.86 -34.37
C GLN A 297 25.33 -5.09 -35.23
N VAL A 298 25.06 -3.82 -34.93
CA VAL A 298 24.15 -2.98 -35.72
C VAL A 298 24.92 -2.36 -36.89
N PRO A 299 24.57 -2.66 -38.17
CA PRO A 299 25.25 -2.06 -39.32
C PRO A 299 25.02 -0.54 -39.33
N ARG A 300 26.11 0.24 -39.28
CA ARG A 300 26.03 1.70 -39.43
C ARG A 300 25.62 2.04 -40.87
N PRO A 301 24.64 2.94 -41.09
CA PRO A 301 24.27 3.36 -42.44
C PRO A 301 25.43 4.11 -43.10
N ALA A 302 25.78 3.70 -44.33
CA ALA A 302 26.85 4.32 -45.10
C ALA A 302 26.55 5.78 -45.40
N ALA A 303 27.54 6.65 -45.13
CA ALA A 303 27.48 8.07 -45.46
C ALA A 303 27.36 8.25 -46.98
N ARG A 304 26.24 8.81 -47.45
CA ARG A 304 26.08 9.27 -48.84
C ARG A 304 26.93 10.53 -49.03
N THR A 305 28.08 10.38 -49.66
CA THR A 305 28.85 11.48 -50.24
C THR A 305 28.05 12.10 -51.38
N ARG A 306 27.57 13.34 -51.20
CA ARG A 306 27.15 14.21 -52.32
C ARG A 306 28.41 14.63 -53.06
N ARG A 307 28.50 14.31 -54.36
CA ARG A 307 29.41 14.98 -55.29
C ARG A 307 28.63 16.03 -56.07
N HIS A 308 29.22 17.23 -56.15
CA HIS A 308 28.97 18.22 -57.20
C HIS A 308 29.47 17.70 -58.55
#